data_AF-A0A0N0UZU9-F1
#
_entry.id   AF-A0A0N0UZU9-F1
#
_cell.length_a   1.000
_cell.length_b   1.000
_cell.length_c   1.000
_cell.angle_alpha   90.00
_cell.angle_beta   90.00
_cell.angle_gamma   90.00
#
_symmetry.space_group_name_H-M   'P 1'
#
loop_
_entity.id
_entity.type
_entity.pdbx_description
1 polymer ?
#
loop_
_entity_poly.entity_id
_entity_poly.type
_entity_poly.pdbx_seq_one_letter_code
_entity_poly.pdbx_strand_id
1 'polypeptide(L)'
;MVKHKVELIISHAFMKILPKTIFAVPKYGCINIHPSLLPNYRGASPTKMILCNKEKETGLTSHYIDEGIDTGNIIYQVKIPVYLNDTVE
;
A
#
# COMPACT_ATOMS: atom_id res chain seq x y z
N MET A 1 -23.79 7.10 -0.94
CA MET A 1 -23.49 8.46 -1.42
C MET A 1 -22.56 9.14 -0.41
N VAL A 2 -21.47 9.77 -0.86
CA VAL A 2 -20.54 10.49 0.02
C VAL A 2 -21.20 11.82 0.44
N LYS A 3 -21.44 12.01 1.75
CA LYS A 3 -22.16 13.18 2.29
C LYS A 3 -21.29 14.44 2.43
N HIS A 4 -19.96 14.28 2.34
CA HIS A 4 -18.99 15.34 2.55
C HIS A 4 -18.16 15.58 1.30
N LYS A 5 -17.66 16.81 1.12
CA LYS A 5 -16.67 17.09 0.09
C LYS A 5 -15.33 16.48 0.52
N VAL A 6 -15.04 15.28 0.01
CA VAL A 6 -13.77 14.56 0.25
C VAL A 6 -12.79 14.94 -0.85
N GLU A 7 -11.66 15.53 -0.48
CA GLU A 7 -10.64 15.97 -1.45
C GLU A 7 -9.49 14.97 -1.61
N LEU A 8 -9.19 14.19 -0.58
CA LEU A 8 -8.18 13.13 -0.57
C LEU A 8 -8.65 11.97 0.33
N ILE A 9 -8.32 10.74 -0.05
CA ILE A 9 -8.43 9.56 0.84
C ILE A 9 -7.04 8.94 1.01
N ILE A 10 -6.72 8.56 2.24
CA ILE A 10 -5.53 7.80 2.57
C ILE A 10 -5.98 6.47 3.18
N SER A 11 -5.56 5.37 2.56
CA SER A 11 -5.74 3.99 3.00
C SER A 11 -4.44 3.47 3.59
N HIS A 12 -4.53 2.85 4.76
CA HIS A 12 -3.42 2.13 5.37
C HIS A 12 -3.97 0.91 6.09
N ALA A 13 -3.43 -0.27 5.79
CA ALA A 13 -3.87 -1.55 6.35
C ALA A 13 -5.39 -1.83 6.22
N PHE A 14 -6.05 -1.29 5.19
CA PHE A 14 -7.47 -1.50 4.95
C PHE A 14 -7.71 -2.79 4.15
N MET A 15 -8.28 -3.80 4.81
CA MET A 15 -8.37 -5.17 4.26
C MET A 15 -9.59 -5.42 3.36
N LYS A 16 -10.18 -4.38 2.79
CA LYS A 16 -11.31 -4.51 1.85
C LYS A 16 -11.00 -3.80 0.54
N ILE A 17 -11.48 -4.36 -0.55
CA ILE A 17 -11.42 -3.72 -1.86
C ILE A 17 -12.28 -2.46 -1.80
N LEU A 18 -11.65 -1.30 -2.03
CA LEU A 18 -12.37 -0.04 -2.20
C LEU A 18 -13.05 -0.05 -3.57
N PRO A 19 -14.38 0.11 -3.65
CA PRO A 19 -15.05 0.17 -4.93
C PRO A 19 -14.69 1.49 -5.64
N LYS A 20 -14.69 1.47 -6.97
CA LYS A 20 -14.42 2.65 -7.83
C LYS A 20 -15.29 3.86 -7.49
N THR A 21 -16.53 3.62 -7.08
CA THR A 21 -17.48 4.65 -6.62
C THR A 21 -17.02 5.39 -5.36
N ILE A 22 -15.98 4.93 -4.68
CA ILE A 22 -15.37 5.57 -3.52
C ILE A 22 -13.99 6.13 -3.89
N PHE A 23 -13.08 5.32 -4.45
CA PHE A 23 -11.70 5.78 -4.67
C PHE A 23 -11.56 6.81 -5.80
N ALA A 24 -12.53 6.91 -6.71
CA ALA A 24 -12.54 7.90 -7.77
C ALA A 24 -13.21 9.24 -7.38
N VAL A 25 -13.78 9.35 -6.18
CA VAL A 25 -14.47 10.57 -5.71
C VAL A 25 -13.50 11.73 -5.41
N PRO A 26 -12.37 11.52 -4.69
CA PRO A 26 -11.56 12.63 -4.24
C PRO A 26 -10.75 13.26 -5.37
N LYS A 27 -10.72 14.59 -5.44
CA LYS A 27 -9.98 15.36 -6.45
C LYS A 27 -8.48 15.02 -6.49
N TYR A 28 -7.87 14.81 -5.33
CA TYR A 28 -6.45 14.46 -5.20
C TYR A 28 -6.22 12.94 -5.18
N GLY A 29 -7.26 12.16 -5.44
CA GLY A 29 -7.21 10.69 -5.54
C GLY A 29 -7.32 9.97 -4.21
N CYS A 30 -7.08 8.67 -4.27
CA CYS A 30 -7.03 7.78 -3.13
C CYS A 30 -5.63 7.15 -3.08
N ILE A 31 -4.94 7.30 -1.97
CA ILE A 31 -3.56 6.83 -1.79
C ILE A 31 -3.58 5.64 -0.84
N ASN A 32 -2.87 4.57 -1.17
CA ASN A 32 -2.61 3.46 -0.28
C ASN A 32 -1.14 3.46 0.18
N ILE A 33 -0.92 3.10 1.44
CA ILE A 33 0.40 2.90 2.03
C ILE A 33 0.63 1.40 2.21
N HIS A 34 1.53 0.86 1.40
CA HIS A 34 1.83 -0.57 1.32
C HIS A 34 3.23 -0.90 1.91
N PRO A 35 3.36 -1.90 2.82
CA PRO A 35 4.62 -2.24 3.47
C PRO A 35 5.51 -3.18 2.64
N SER A 36 5.77 -2.78 1.39
CA SER A 36 6.84 -3.32 0.58
C SER A 36 7.34 -2.28 -0.43
N LEU A 37 8.44 -2.59 -1.12
CA LEU A 37 8.87 -1.89 -2.32
C LEU A 37 8.10 -2.43 -3.54
N LEU A 38 6.95 -1.84 -3.87
CA LEU A 38 6.21 -2.19 -5.09
C LEU A 38 7.09 -2.05 -6.35
N PRO A 39 6.92 -2.94 -7.35
CA PRO A 39 5.85 -3.93 -7.50
C PRO A 39 6.07 -5.25 -6.74
N ASN A 40 7.14 -5.38 -5.95
CA ASN A 40 7.40 -6.61 -5.20
C ASN A 40 6.40 -6.76 -4.04
N TYR A 41 6.02 -7.99 -3.73
CA TYR A 41 5.16 -8.32 -2.58
C TYR A 41 3.83 -7.55 -2.56
N ARG A 42 3.12 -7.44 -3.69
CA ARG A 42 1.73 -6.95 -3.74
C ARG A 42 0.80 -7.85 -2.92
N GLY A 43 -0.32 -7.28 -2.50
CA GLY A 43 -1.40 -8.01 -1.85
C GLY A 43 -1.17 -8.20 -0.36
N ALA A 44 -1.79 -9.23 0.19
CA ALA A 44 -1.83 -9.41 1.63
C ALA A 44 -0.50 -9.93 2.21
N SER A 45 -0.23 -9.56 3.47
CA SER A 45 0.88 -10.08 4.28
C SER A 45 2.29 -9.92 3.68
N PRO A 46 2.66 -8.76 3.10
CA PRO A 46 3.98 -8.57 2.50
C PRO A 46 5.12 -8.77 3.50
N THR A 47 5.01 -8.23 4.72
CA THR A 47 6.04 -8.34 5.77
C THR A 47 6.40 -9.79 6.06
N LYS A 48 5.40 -10.67 6.17
CA LYS A 48 5.62 -12.11 6.38
C LYS A 48 6.38 -12.74 5.21
N MET A 49 5.99 -12.40 3.97
CA MET A 49 6.66 -12.94 2.78
C MET A 49 8.11 -12.46 2.67
N ILE A 50 8.38 -11.20 2.97
CA ILE A 50 9.71 -10.59 3.00
C ILE A 50 10.63 -11.35 3.99
N LEU A 51 10.15 -11.59 5.22
CA LEU A 51 10.90 -12.34 6.22
C LEU A 51 11.09 -13.81 5.81
N CYS A 52 10.05 -14.47 5.29
CA CYS A 52 10.15 -15.86 4.81
C CYS A 52 11.16 -16.01 3.67
N ASN A 53 11.25 -15.02 2.79
CA ASN A 53 12.19 -15.00 1.68
C ASN A 53 13.61 -14.55 2.07
N LYS A 54 13.83 -14.20 3.34
CA LYS A 54 15.12 -13.73 3.87
C LYS A 54 15.67 -12.54 3.08
N GLU A 55 14.77 -11.65 2.67
CA GLU A 55 15.15 -10.40 2.04
C GLU A 55 16.05 -9.59 2.99
N LYS A 56 16.98 -8.83 2.43
CA LYS A 56 17.86 -7.93 3.19
C LYS A 56 17.36 -6.49 3.21
N GLU A 57 16.38 -6.21 2.38
CA GLU A 57 15.80 -4.88 2.19
C GLU A 57 14.31 -5.03 1.90
N THR A 58 13.53 -4.16 2.50
CA THR A 58 12.12 -3.93 2.21
C THR A 58 11.89 -2.42 2.12
N GLY A 59 10.65 -1.97 2.24
CA GLY A 59 10.31 -0.57 2.27
C GLY A 59 8.84 -0.30 2.49
N LEU A 60 8.52 0.98 2.42
CA LEU A 60 7.16 1.49 2.36
C LEU A 60 6.94 2.15 1.00
N THR A 61 5.80 1.85 0.38
CA THR A 61 5.37 2.50 -0.85
C THR A 61 4.06 3.25 -0.60
N SER A 62 4.03 4.54 -0.93
CA SER A 62 2.78 5.25 -1.17
C SER A 62 2.46 5.21 -2.67
N HIS A 63 1.25 4.79 -3.01
CA HIS A 63 0.81 4.72 -4.42
C HIS A 63 -0.68 5.08 -4.53
N TYR A 64 -1.11 5.49 -5.72
CA TYR A 64 -2.54 5.67 -5.97
C TYR A 64 -3.27 4.33 -6.04
N ILE A 65 -4.54 4.31 -5.63
CA ILE A 65 -5.43 3.17 -5.83
C ILE A 65 -6.02 3.22 -7.25
N ASP A 66 -6.00 2.09 -7.94
CA ASP A 66 -6.69 1.85 -9.21
C ASP A 66 -7.58 0.60 -9.12
N GLU A 67 -7.93 -0.01 -10.26
CA GLU A 67 -8.81 -1.18 -10.30
C GLU A 67 -8.12 -2.49 -9.87
N GLY A 68 -6.79 -2.51 -9.79
CA GLY A 68 -6.03 -3.67 -9.31
C GLY A 68 -5.60 -3.55 -7.84
N ILE A 69 -4.94 -4.60 -7.35
CA ILE A 69 -4.45 -4.67 -5.97
C ILE A 69 -2.99 -4.25 -5.96
N ASP A 70 -2.70 -3.12 -5.31
CA ASP A 70 -1.35 -2.53 -5.20
C ASP A 70 -0.66 -2.31 -6.56
N THR A 71 -1.44 -1.94 -7.57
CA THR A 71 -0.99 -1.76 -8.96
C THR A 71 -0.86 -0.31 -9.40
N GLY A 72 -1.53 0.62 -8.72
CA GLY A 72 -1.56 2.01 -9.16
C GLY A 72 -0.22 2.72 -9.05
N ASN A 73 -0.15 3.88 -9.69
CA ASN A 73 1.10 4.63 -9.86
C ASN A 73 1.75 4.95 -8.51
N ILE A 74 3.03 4.60 -8.39
CA ILE A 74 3.86 4.89 -7.22
C ILE A 74 4.07 6.39 -7.10
N ILE A 75 3.85 6.93 -5.91
CA ILE A 75 4.08 8.33 -5.57
C ILE A 75 5.47 8.48 -4.95
N TYR A 76 5.80 7.61 -4.00
CA TYR A 76 7.05 7.66 -3.25
C TYR A 76 7.34 6.31 -2.60
N GLN A 77 8.64 6.02 -2.41
CA GLN A 77 9.13 4.81 -1.75
C GLN A 77 10.29 5.14 -0.80
N VAL A 78 10.32 4.44 0.33
CA VAL A 78 11.45 4.46 1.28
C VAL A 78 11.95 3.04 1.46
N LYS A 79 13.27 2.87 1.41
CA LYS A 79 13.95 1.58 1.68
C LYS A 79 14.21 1.41 3.17
N ILE A 80 14.04 0.20 3.66
CA ILE A 80 14.21 -0.18 5.05
C ILE A 80 15.04 -1.47 5.07
N PRO A 81 16.17 -1.54 5.81
CA PRO A 81 16.93 -2.77 5.95
C PRO A 81 16.11 -3.82 6.72
N VAL A 82 16.29 -5.09 6.36
CA VAL A 82 15.73 -6.23 7.09
C VAL A 82 16.88 -7.00 7.75
N TYR A 83 16.81 -7.13 9.06
CA TYR A 83 17.81 -7.81 9.89
C TYR A 83 17.38 -9.25 10.19
N LEU A 84 18.37 -10.09 10.52
CA LEU A 84 18.15 -11.53 10.74
C LEU A 84 17.20 -11.83 11.91
N ASN A 85 17.14 -10.93 12.89
CA ASN A 85 16.32 -11.05 14.09
C ASN A 85 15.02 -10.23 14.03
N ASP A 86 14.69 -9.63 12.87
CA ASP A 86 13.42 -8.94 12.70
C ASP A 86 12.25 -9.92 12.76
N THR A 87 11.17 -9.48 13.41
CA THR A 87 9.89 -10.18 13.51
C THR A 87 8.83 -9.47 12.66
N VAL A 88 7.62 -10.03 12.59
CA VAL A 88 6.54 -9.41 11.79
C VAL A 88 6.01 -8.14 12.47
N GLU A 89 6.05 -8.12 13.80
CA GLU A 89 5.72 -7.00 14.69
C GLU A 89 6.81 -5.92 14.69
#